data_AF-A0A9R1V6S4-F1
#
_entry.id   AF-A0A9R1V6S4-F1
#
_cell.length_a   1.000
_cell.length_b   1.000
_cell.length_c   1.000
_cell.angle_alpha   90.00
_cell.angle_beta   90.00
_cell.angle_gamma   90.00
#
_symmetry.space_group_name_H-M   'P 1'
#
loop_
_entity.id
_entity.type
_entity.pdbx_description
1 polymer ?
#
loop_
_entity_poly.entity_id
_entity_poly.type
_entity_poly.pdbx_seq_one_letter_code
_entity_poly.pdbx_strand_id
1 'polypeptide(L)'
;MRHIEWLKQIPPQHWAISHFTGRAISDMLLDNLCEVFNIKLIEGRDKPLITCLEYIREYMMKIIGNVIKVQNKCVGPLTPSTTKIMDKNLILAS
;
A
#
# COMPACT_ATOMS: atom_id res chain seq x y z
N MET A 1 -20.47 12.75 -4.98
CA MET A 1 -21.74 11.99 -4.80
C MET A 1 -21.64 10.55 -5.32
N ARG A 2 -21.15 10.28 -6.54
CA ARG A 2 -21.00 8.91 -7.11
C ARG A 2 -20.13 7.94 -6.28
N HIS A 3 -19.09 8.44 -5.62
CA HIS A 3 -18.16 7.61 -4.83
C HIS A 3 -18.79 7.00 -3.57
N ILE A 4 -19.76 7.69 -2.96
CA ILE A 4 -20.41 7.23 -1.72
C ILE A 4 -21.38 6.09 -2.03
N GLU A 5 -22.09 6.18 -3.15
CA GLU A 5 -23.00 5.12 -3.61
C GLU A 5 -22.26 3.84 -4.02
N TRP A 6 -21.01 3.95 -4.47
CA TRP A 6 -20.15 2.79 -4.68
C TRP A 6 -19.70 2.16 -3.36
N LEU A 7 -19.30 2.97 -2.37
CA LEU A 7 -18.88 2.48 -1.04
C LEU A 7 -20.01 1.76 -0.30
N LYS A 8 -21.26 2.21 -0.46
CA LYS A 8 -22.44 1.56 0.12
C LYS A 8 -22.66 0.11 -0.33
N GLN A 9 -22.09 -0.29 -1.47
CA GLN A 9 -22.17 -1.67 -1.98
C GLN A 9 -21.17 -2.60 -1.29
N ILE A 10 -20.20 -2.05 -0.55
CA ILE A 10 -19.16 -2.81 0.15
C ILE A 10 -19.51 -2.85 1.65
N PRO A 11 -19.44 -4.02 2.30
CA PRO A 11 -19.65 -4.12 3.74
C PRO A 11 -18.76 -3.13 4.51
N PRO A 12 -19.30 -2.35 5.48
CA PRO A 12 -18.56 -1.32 6.22
C PRO A 12 -17.27 -1.82 6.88
N GLN A 13 -17.26 -3.08 7.32
CA GLN A 13 -16.10 -3.76 7.90
C GLN A 13 -14.88 -3.87 6.98
N HIS A 14 -15.01 -3.58 5.68
CA HIS A 14 -13.89 -3.59 4.72
C HIS A 14 -13.34 -2.20 4.37
N TRP A 15 -14.05 -1.11 4.70
CA TRP A 15 -13.66 0.24 4.27
C TRP A 15 -13.81 1.33 5.35
N ALA A 16 -14.61 1.09 6.38
CA ALA A 16 -14.80 1.99 7.50
C ALA A 16 -14.03 1.50 8.73
N ILE A 17 -13.04 2.31 9.15
CA ILE A 17 -12.18 2.03 10.30
C ILE A 17 -12.98 1.75 11.57
N SER A 18 -14.12 2.44 11.76
CA SER A 18 -15.04 2.26 12.90
C SER A 18 -15.62 0.84 13.02
N HIS A 19 -15.60 0.05 11.95
CA HIS A 19 -16.13 -1.31 11.90
C HIS A 19 -15.02 -2.38 11.89
N PHE A 20 -13.75 -1.99 12.00
CA PHE A 20 -12.65 -2.94 12.09
C PHE A 20 -12.63 -3.57 13.49
N THR A 21 -12.51 -4.90 13.56
CA THR A 21 -12.60 -5.64 14.84
C THR A 21 -11.35 -5.50 15.73
N GLY A 22 -10.47 -4.54 15.48
CA GLY A 22 -9.17 -4.36 16.16
C GLY A 22 -8.15 -5.48 15.93
N ARG A 23 -8.58 -6.64 15.41
CA ARG A 23 -7.73 -7.80 15.10
C ARG A 23 -6.83 -7.60 13.87
N ALA A 24 -7.19 -6.68 12.99
CA ALA A 24 -6.36 -6.27 11.87
C ALA A 24 -5.58 -5.01 12.26
N ILE A 25 -4.34 -5.17 12.72
CA ILE A 25 -3.40 -4.07 12.95
C ILE A 25 -2.97 -3.55 11.56
N SER A 26 -3.78 -2.66 10.98
CA SER A 26 -3.60 -2.19 9.60
C SER A 26 -3.07 -0.76 9.51
N ASP A 27 -2.45 -0.22 10.56
CA ASP A 27 -1.73 1.05 10.46
C ASP A 27 -0.50 0.94 9.55
N MET A 28 0.03 -0.29 9.40
CA MET A 28 1.23 -0.58 8.61
C MET A 28 1.05 -0.39 7.09
N LEU A 29 -0.17 -0.47 6.56
CA LEU A 29 -0.39 -0.53 5.10
C LEU A 29 -0.69 0.81 4.44
N LEU A 30 -1.46 1.69 5.10
CA LEU A 30 -1.93 2.94 4.50
C LEU A 30 -1.09 4.14 4.96
N ASP A 31 -0.91 4.32 6.27
CA ASP A 31 -0.15 5.47 6.80
C ASP A 31 1.32 5.38 6.43
N ASN A 32 1.96 4.23 6.66
CA ASN A 32 3.36 4.00 6.30
C ASN A 32 3.62 4.15 4.79
N LEU A 33 2.69 3.73 3.92
CA LEU A 33 2.86 3.88 2.48
C LEU A 33 2.80 5.35 2.05
N CYS A 34 1.84 6.10 2.59
CA CYS A 34 1.72 7.53 2.37
C CYS A 34 2.95 8.27 2.90
N GLU A 35 3.47 7.89 4.07
CA GLU A 35 4.65 8.48 4.68
C GLU A 35 5.91 8.25 3.83
N VAL A 36 6.17 7.00 3.46
CA VAL A 36 7.31 6.62 2.60
C VAL A 36 7.22 7.31 1.25
N PHE A 37 6.03 7.36 0.65
CA PHE A 37 5.83 8.05 -0.62
C PHE A 37 6.09 9.55 -0.48
N ASN A 38 5.52 10.20 0.54
CA ASN A 38 5.71 11.64 0.76
C ASN A 38 7.17 12.00 1.01
N ILE A 39 7.92 11.23 1.80
CA ILE A 39 9.35 11.44 2.03
C ILE A 39 10.12 11.42 0.71
N LYS A 40 9.81 10.46 -0.17
CA LYS A 40 10.49 10.35 -1.47
C LYS A 40 10.15 11.49 -2.42
N LEU A 41 8.99 12.13 -2.26
CA LEU A 41 8.61 13.27 -3.09
C LEU A 41 9.27 14.58 -2.68
N ILE A 42 9.82 14.71 -1.47
CA ILE A 42 10.41 15.96 -0.97
C ILE A 42 11.48 16.48 -1.95
N GLU A 43 12.37 15.60 -2.43
CA GLU A 43 13.46 15.97 -3.35
C GLU A 43 12.99 16.47 -4.74
N GLY A 44 11.77 16.14 -5.13
CA GLY A 44 11.18 16.54 -6.42
C GLY A 44 10.33 17.80 -6.34
N ARG A 45 9.79 18.13 -5.15
CA ARG A 45 8.78 19.19 -4.97
C ARG A 45 9.32 20.60 -5.14
N ASP A 46 10.59 20.84 -4.83
CA ASP A 46 11.22 22.16 -4.96
C ASP A 46 11.69 22.46 -6.40
N LYS A 47 11.45 21.54 -7.33
CA LYS A 47 11.84 21.67 -8.74
C LYS A 47 10.68 22.24 -9.57
N PRO A 48 10.96 22.79 -10.77
CA PRO A 48 9.92 23.17 -11.71
C PRO A 48 8.94 22.02 -11.96
N LEU A 49 7.65 22.33 -12.21
CA LEU A 49 6.57 21.35 -12.30
C LEU A 49 6.90 20.17 -13.23
N ILE A 50 7.47 20.46 -14.40
CA ILE A 50 7.85 19.44 -15.38
C ILE A 50 8.88 18.48 -14.78
N THR A 51 9.93 19.01 -14.15
CA THR A 51 10.98 18.22 -13.50
C THR A 51 10.47 17.42 -12.31
N CYS A 52 9.53 17.97 -11.54
CA CYS A 52 8.85 17.25 -10.45
C CYS A 52 8.06 16.04 -10.99
N LEU A 53 7.31 16.23 -12.08
CA LEU A 53 6.55 15.16 -12.74
C LEU A 53 7.46 14.07 -13.34
N GLU A 54 8.58 14.46 -13.94
CA GLU A 54 9.58 13.50 -14.44
C GLU A 54 10.18 12.66 -13.30
N TYR A 55 10.53 13.31 -12.18
CA TYR A 55 11.02 12.62 -10.99
C TYR A 55 10.01 11.59 -10.47
N ILE A 56 8.73 11.99 -10.35
CA ILE A 56 7.64 11.09 -9.92
C ILE A 56 7.52 9.90 -10.87
N ARG A 57 7.51 10.15 -12.19
CA ARG A 57 7.40 9.10 -13.21
C ARG A 57 8.54 8.09 -13.10
N GLU A 58 9.78 8.56 -13.02
CA GLU A 58 10.96 7.68 -12.92
C GLU A 58 10.96 6.87 -11.63
N TYR A 59 10.58 7.49 -10.52
CA TYR A 59 10.46 6.82 -9.23
C TYR A 59 9.42 5.70 -9.29
N MET A 60 8.22 5.99 -9.81
CA MET A 60 7.15 5.00 -9.98
C MET A 60 7.57 3.84 -10.89
N MET A 61 8.23 4.13 -12.02
CA MET A 61 8.73 3.09 -12.93
C MET A 61 9.75 2.17 -12.26
N LYS A 62 10.67 2.71 -11.46
CA LYS A 62 11.64 1.91 -10.69
C LYS A 62 10.95 1.01 -9.67
N ILE A 63 9.94 1.52 -8.95
CA ILE A 63 9.17 0.73 -7.98
C ILE A 63 8.43 -0.41 -8.68
N ILE A 64 7.67 -0.10 -9.74
CA ILE A 64 6.89 -1.11 -10.48
C ILE A 64 7.82 -2.18 -11.04
N GLY A 65 8.96 -1.79 -11.62
CA GLY A 65 9.96 -2.75 -12.11
C GLY A 65 10.49 -3.67 -11.01
N ASN A 66 10.72 -3.16 -9.80
CA ASN A 66 11.13 -3.97 -8.66
C ASN A 66 10.00 -4.90 -8.17
N VAL A 67 8.76 -4.42 -8.10
CA VAL A 67 7.59 -5.21 -7.71
C VAL A 67 7.41 -6.39 -8.68
N ILE A 68 7.45 -6.13 -10.00
CA ILE A 68 7.34 -7.19 -11.02
C ILE A 68 8.47 -8.22 -10.87
N LYS A 69 9.72 -7.76 -10.66
CA LYS A 69 10.86 -8.67 -10.41
C LYS A 69 10.66 -9.57 -9.20
N VAL A 70 10.05 -9.05 -8.13
CA VAL A 70 9.74 -9.84 -6.92
C VAL A 70 8.58 -10.78 -7.19
N GLN A 71 7.52 -10.31 -7.84
CA GLN A 71 6.34 -11.12 -8.20
C GLN A 71 6.73 -12.32 -9.06
N ASN A 72 7.60 -12.14 -10.06
CA ASN A 72 8.07 -13.23 -10.91
C ASN A 72 8.85 -14.32 -10.15
N LYS A 73 9.34 -14.02 -8.94
CA LYS A 73 10.02 -14.98 -8.06
C LYS A 73 9.07 -15.61 -7.03
N CYS A 74 7.84 -15.14 -6.94
CA CYS A 74 6.86 -15.67 -6.01
C CYS A 74 6.23 -16.93 -6.60
N VAL A 75 6.23 -18.01 -5.80
CA VAL A 75 5.64 -19.31 -6.19
C VAL A 75 4.12 -19.33 -5.99
N GLY A 76 3.60 -18.40 -5.18
CA GLY A 76 2.17 -18.29 -4.86
C GLY A 76 1.70 -16.83 -4.81
N PRO A 77 0.46 -16.58 -4.34
CA PRO A 77 -0.17 -15.26 -4.39
C PRO A 77 0.48 -14.20 -3.49
N LEU A 78 1.35 -14.62 -2.56
CA LEU A 78 1.99 -13.77 -1.58
C LEU A 78 3.52 -13.86 -1.70
N THR A 79 4.19 -12.76 -1.36
CA THR A 79 5.65 -12.79 -1.21
C THR A 79 6.04 -13.60 0.02
N PRO A 80 7.22 -14.27 0.02
CA PRO A 80 7.67 -15.07 1.17
C PRO A 80 7.68 -14.31 2.50
N SER A 81 7.98 -13.00 2.47
CA SER A 81 7.96 -12.14 3.66
C SER A 81 6.53 -11.92 4.15
N THR A 82 5.58 -11.63 3.25
CA THR A 82 4.17 -11.48 3.59
C THR A 82 3.58 -12.76 4.15
N THR A 83 3.92 -13.93 3.57
CA THR A 83 3.49 -15.23 4.09
C THR A 83 3.96 -15.42 5.53
N LYS A 84 5.24 -15.18 5.82
CA LYS A 84 5.78 -15.29 7.20
C LYS A 84 5.11 -14.35 8.19
N ILE A 85 4.78 -13.12 7.79
CA ILE A 85 4.09 -12.14 8.65
C ILE A 85 2.66 -12.62 8.90
N MET A 86 1.97 -13.08 7.87
CA MET A 86 0.60 -13.57 8.00
C MET A 86 0.54 -14.82 8.89
N ASP A 87 1.46 -15.77 8.71
CA ASP A 87 1.56 -16.97 9.55
C ASP A 87 1.80 -16.60 11.03
N LYS A 88 2.70 -15.64 11.31
CA LYS A 88 2.92 -15.14 12.68
C LYS A 88 1.67 -14.48 13.26
N ASN A 89 0.96 -13.67 12.47
CA ASN A 89 -0.23 -12.98 12.94
C ASN A 89 -1.40 -13.95 13.18
N LEU A 90 -1.48 -15.05 12.41
CA LEU A 90 -2.43 -16.13 12.66
C LEU A 90 -2.15 -16.82 13.99
N ILE A 91 -0.88 -17.06 14.33
CA ILE A 91 -0.46 -17.63 15.62
C ILE A 91 -0.73 -16.68 16.80
N LEU A 92 -0.62 -15.37 16.59
CA LEU A 92 -0.93 -14.36 17.62
C LEU A 92 -2.44 -14.13 17.81
N ALA A 93 -3.25 -14.50 16.82
CA ALA A 93 -4.71 -14.35 16.84
C ALA A 93 -5.46 -15.60 17.36
N SER A 94 -4.74 -16.71 17.60
CA SER A 94 -5.21 -17.96 18.20
C SER A 94 -4.86 -18.05 19.67
#